data_AF-A0A563W221-F1
#
_entry.id   AF-A0A563W221-F1
#
_cell.length_a   1.000
_cell.length_b   1.000
_cell.length_c   1.000
_cell.angle_alpha   90.00
_cell.angle_beta   90.00
_cell.angle_gamma   90.00
#
_symmetry.space_group_name_H-M   'P 1'
#
loop_
_entity.id
_entity.type
_entity.pdbx_description
1 polymer ?
#
loop_
_entity_poly.entity_id
_entity_poly.type
_entity_poly.pdbx_seq_one_letter_code
_entity_poly.pdbx_strand_id
1 'polypeptide(L)'
;MGLLLELTTSNLFSLPPFLGAFLPPIPIDSLFSTQGIMVMLLVAYGGAMWMFLSSAPKVYTVMVSDLQVAQQFYEGLLDLPAADVPLHYYYNYEQGMGAGGLDPMYMSVNPVATGVNTADGLWYQLKKNTQLHIISGANDGNGNRQRHVCFDRDCLEELLLRVQSRRLKYKIRRDRPLNFLVKDIEQRTIEMAEVAN
;
A
#
# COMPACT_ATOMS: atom_id res chain seq x y z
N MET A 1 47.19 60.20 30.42
CA MET A 1 46.67 61.00 29.29
C MET A 1 47.13 60.29 28.03
N GLY A 2 46.33 59.57 27.24
CA GLY A 2 44.88 59.48 27.19
C GLY A 2 44.38 58.05 26.92
N LEU A 3 43.12 57.88 27.31
CA LEU A 3 42.19 56.78 27.05
C LEU A 3 41.69 56.82 25.60
N LEU A 4 41.34 55.66 25.03
CA LEU A 4 40.31 55.35 23.99
C LEU A 4 40.56 53.88 23.59
N LEU A 5 39.80 52.82 23.94
CA LEU A 5 38.36 52.51 23.89
C LEU A 5 37.79 52.40 22.46
N GLU A 6 37.91 51.21 21.85
CA GLU A 6 37.06 50.71 20.76
C GLU A 6 36.80 49.21 21.02
N LEU A 7 35.61 48.85 21.53
CA LEU A 7 34.35 48.53 20.85
C LEU A 7 34.24 47.05 20.44
N THR A 8 33.46 46.35 21.26
CA THR A 8 32.86 45.04 21.09
C THR A 8 32.03 44.92 19.80
N THR A 9 32.25 43.89 18.99
CA THR A 9 31.25 43.13 18.19
C THR A 9 32.02 41.98 17.52
N SER A 10 31.74 40.70 17.74
CA SER A 10 30.57 39.99 17.26
C SER A 10 30.60 38.57 17.81
N ASN A 11 29.54 38.15 18.50
CA ASN A 11 29.28 36.74 18.79
C ASN A 11 28.89 36.07 17.47
N LEU A 12 29.87 35.50 16.76
CA LEU A 12 29.62 34.55 15.69
C LEU A 12 29.23 33.21 16.32
N PHE A 13 28.02 32.75 16.00
CA PHE A 13 27.49 31.44 16.36
C PHE A 13 28.53 30.33 16.09
N SER A 14 29.08 29.78 17.17
CA SER A 14 29.91 28.57 17.14
C SER A 14 29.03 27.36 16.82
N LEU A 15 28.99 26.96 15.56
CA LEU A 15 28.51 25.63 15.18
C LEU A 15 29.48 24.56 15.75
N PRO A 16 28.98 23.48 16.35
CA PRO A 16 29.83 22.47 16.96
C PRO A 16 30.72 21.77 15.91
N PRO A 17 32.00 21.49 16.23
CA PRO A 17 33.02 21.04 15.27
C PRO A 17 32.82 19.61 14.73
N PHE A 18 31.76 18.91 15.17
CA PHE A 18 31.50 17.53 14.76
C PHE A 18 30.77 17.40 13.41
N LEU A 19 30.07 18.44 12.95
CA LEU A 19 29.39 18.44 11.65
C LEU A 19 30.31 18.83 10.47
N GLY A 20 31.48 19.44 10.75
CA GLY A 20 32.43 19.89 9.73
C GLY A 20 33.53 18.88 9.36
N ALA A 21 33.68 17.78 10.12
CA ALA A 21 34.76 16.82 9.90
C ALA A 21 34.44 15.72 8.86
N PHE A 22 33.17 15.59 8.46
CA PHE A 22 32.71 14.58 7.49
C PHE A 22 32.30 15.17 6.12
N LEU A 23 32.34 16.49 5.97
CA LEU A 23 32.14 17.14 4.69
C LEU A 23 33.49 17.75 4.28
N PRO A 24 34.23 17.17 3.31
CA PRO A 24 35.37 17.87 2.75
C PRO A 24 34.89 19.26 2.30
N PRO A 25 35.70 20.33 2.45
CA PRO A 25 35.36 21.62 1.90
C PRO A 25 35.30 21.43 0.38
N ILE A 26 34.11 21.22 -0.17
CA ILE A 26 33.92 21.07 -1.61
C ILE A 26 34.05 22.49 -2.16
N PRO A 27 35.17 22.86 -2.83
CA PRO A 27 35.18 24.11 -3.57
C PRO A 27 34.08 24.00 -4.62
N ILE A 28 33.20 24.99 -4.66
CA ILE A 28 32.10 25.12 -5.62
C ILE A 28 32.59 24.98 -7.08
N ASP A 29 33.87 25.27 -7.33
CA ASP A 29 34.55 25.07 -8.62
C ASP A 29 34.75 23.58 -8.99
N SER A 30 34.83 22.67 -8.00
CA SER A 30 34.94 21.22 -8.22
C SER A 30 33.56 20.55 -8.45
N LEU A 31 32.45 21.22 -8.09
CA LEU A 31 31.10 20.72 -8.38
C LEU A 31 30.78 20.71 -9.89
N PHE A 32 31.41 21.59 -10.67
CA PHE A 32 31.28 21.65 -12.13
C PHE A 32 32.40 20.91 -12.89
N SER A 33 33.29 20.20 -12.19
CA SER A 33 34.29 19.32 -12.82
C SER A 33 33.64 18.03 -13.35
N THR A 34 34.26 17.36 -14.35
CA THR A 34 33.77 16.07 -14.89
C THR A 34 33.56 15.01 -13.82
N GLN A 35 34.44 14.98 -12.80
CA GLN A 35 34.29 14.10 -11.64
C GLN A 35 33.18 14.54 -10.68
N GLY A 36 33.00 15.84 -10.47
CA GLY A 36 31.91 16.39 -9.66
C GLY A 36 30.54 16.10 -10.26
N ILE A 37 30.41 16.27 -11.58
CA ILE A 37 29.21 15.93 -12.35
C ILE A 37 28.92 14.42 -12.27
N MET A 38 29.94 13.56 -12.38
CA MET A 38 29.77 12.12 -12.26
C MET A 38 29.23 11.71 -10.89
N VAL A 39 29.73 12.30 -9.80
CA VAL A 39 29.23 12.04 -8.44
C VAL A 39 27.82 12.59 -8.26
N MET A 40 27.53 13.81 -8.75
CA MET A 40 26.19 14.39 -8.72
C MET A 40 25.16 13.53 -9.46
N LEU A 41 25.53 12.98 -10.62
CA LEU A 41 24.67 12.06 -11.38
C LEU A 41 24.39 10.76 -10.61
N LEU A 42 25.39 10.20 -9.94
CA LEU A 42 25.21 9.00 -9.11
C LEU A 42 24.29 9.26 -7.92
N VAL A 43 24.46 10.40 -7.24
CA VAL A 43 23.58 10.81 -6.12
C VAL A 43 22.16 11.08 -6.63
N ALA A 44 22.01 11.78 -7.75
CA ALA A 44 20.71 12.06 -8.35
C ALA A 44 19.99 10.76 -8.75
N TYR A 45 20.71 9.82 -9.37
CA TYR A 45 20.16 8.52 -9.76
C TYR A 45 19.77 7.67 -8.53
N GLY A 46 20.67 7.55 -7.56
CA GLY A 46 20.39 6.82 -6.32
C GLY A 46 19.22 7.42 -5.55
N GLY A 47 19.16 8.76 -5.47
CA GLY A 47 18.05 9.48 -4.86
C GLY A 47 16.72 9.26 -5.59
N ALA A 48 16.71 9.34 -6.92
CA ALA A 48 15.53 9.07 -7.73
C ALA A 48 15.05 7.62 -7.56
N MET A 49 15.97 6.65 -7.56
CA MET A 49 15.64 5.24 -7.34
C MET A 49 15.06 4.99 -5.94
N TRP A 50 15.64 5.60 -4.90
CA TRP A 50 15.12 5.53 -3.54
C TRP A 50 13.69 6.09 -3.44
N MET A 51 13.44 7.26 -4.05
CA MET A 51 12.10 7.85 -4.09
C MET A 51 11.10 6.94 -4.83
N PHE A 52 11.52 6.33 -5.93
CA PHE A 52 10.67 5.41 -6.70
C PHE A 52 10.29 4.17 -5.88
N LEU A 53 11.28 3.49 -5.28
CA LEU A 53 11.02 2.30 -4.46
C LEU A 53 10.18 2.61 -3.22
N SER A 54 10.40 3.76 -2.59
CA SER A 54 9.62 4.20 -1.43
C SER A 54 8.17 4.56 -1.80
N SER A 55 7.91 4.90 -3.06
CA SER A 55 6.57 5.28 -3.55
C SER A 55 5.77 4.10 -4.09
N ALA A 56 6.36 2.90 -4.14
CA ALA A 56 5.73 1.73 -4.71
C ALA A 56 4.39 1.42 -3.99
N PRO A 57 3.29 1.21 -4.73
CA PRO A 57 2.02 0.86 -4.15
C PRO A 57 2.10 -0.54 -3.53
N LYS A 58 1.57 -0.68 -2.31
CA LYS A 58 1.48 -1.98 -1.63
C LYS A 58 0.14 -2.63 -1.97
N VAL A 59 0.15 -3.93 -2.24
CA VAL A 59 -1.07 -4.71 -2.47
C VAL A 59 -1.14 -5.81 -1.42
N TYR A 60 -2.19 -5.82 -0.62
CA TYR A 60 -2.46 -6.88 0.34
C TYR A 60 -3.53 -7.82 -0.20
N THR A 61 -3.36 -9.12 0.03
CA THR A 61 -4.35 -10.12 -0.36
C THR A 61 -5.02 -10.71 0.87
N VAL A 62 -6.36 -10.66 0.91
CA VAL A 62 -7.18 -11.28 1.93
C VAL A 62 -7.98 -12.40 1.30
N MET A 63 -7.85 -13.60 1.85
CA MET A 63 -8.67 -14.75 1.49
C MET A 63 -9.93 -14.75 2.34
N VAL A 64 -11.10 -14.84 1.71
CA VAL A 64 -12.41 -14.86 2.36
C VAL A 64 -13.13 -16.18 2.09
N SER A 65 -14.08 -16.51 2.96
CA SER A 65 -14.94 -17.70 2.83
C SER A 65 -16.05 -17.43 1.82
N ASP A 66 -16.79 -16.34 2.04
CA ASP A 66 -17.84 -15.87 1.14
C ASP A 66 -17.54 -14.46 0.62
N LEU A 67 -17.50 -14.31 -0.70
CA LEU A 67 -17.20 -13.06 -1.38
C LEU A 67 -18.36 -12.05 -1.30
N GLN A 68 -19.61 -12.50 -1.25
CA GLN A 68 -20.78 -11.61 -1.15
C GLN A 68 -20.87 -10.99 0.24
N VAL A 69 -20.64 -11.80 1.29
CA VAL A 69 -20.58 -11.30 2.67
C VAL A 69 -19.40 -10.36 2.86
N ALA A 70 -18.25 -10.70 2.25
CA ALA A 70 -17.09 -9.82 2.25
C ALA A 70 -17.41 -8.48 1.57
N GLN A 71 -18.02 -8.48 0.38
CA GLN A 71 -18.39 -7.25 -0.33
C GLN A 71 -19.23 -6.33 0.54
N GLN A 72 -20.30 -6.86 1.16
CA GLN A 72 -21.16 -6.08 2.06
C GLN A 72 -20.39 -5.50 3.26
N PHE A 73 -19.45 -6.25 3.81
CA PHE A 73 -18.63 -5.80 4.92
C PHE A 73 -17.62 -4.71 4.52
N TYR A 74 -16.90 -4.89 3.41
CA TYR A 74 -15.85 -3.97 2.98
C TYR A 74 -16.42 -2.70 2.33
N GLU A 75 -17.43 -2.80 1.48
CA GLU A 75 -18.10 -1.64 0.85
C GLU A 75 -19.15 -1.00 1.75
N GLY A 76 -19.98 -1.80 2.41
CA GLY A 76 -21.07 -1.26 3.22
C GLY A 76 -20.60 -0.77 4.58
N LEU A 77 -19.88 -1.61 5.32
CA LEU A 77 -19.58 -1.36 6.73
C LEU A 77 -18.29 -0.56 6.94
N LEU A 78 -17.25 -0.93 6.19
CA LEU A 78 -15.96 -0.23 6.22
C LEU A 78 -15.94 0.97 5.26
N ASP A 79 -16.87 1.00 4.29
CA ASP A 79 -16.98 2.04 3.27
C ASP A 79 -15.61 2.34 2.66
N LEU A 80 -15.05 1.25 2.11
CA LEU A 80 -13.86 1.26 1.32
C LEU A 80 -14.23 1.62 -0.12
N PRO A 81 -13.54 2.61 -0.73
CA PRO A 81 -13.74 2.90 -2.13
C PRO A 81 -13.36 1.67 -2.96
N ALA A 82 -14.31 1.22 -3.79
CA ALA A 82 -14.06 0.24 -4.83
C ALA A 82 -12.96 0.78 -5.73
N ALA A 83 -11.91 -0.02 -5.91
CA ALA A 83 -10.83 0.31 -6.81
C ALA A 83 -11.08 -0.43 -8.12
N ASP A 84 -11.26 0.30 -9.21
CA ASP A 84 -11.29 -0.31 -10.54
C ASP A 84 -9.94 -0.97 -10.79
N VAL A 85 -9.96 -2.28 -11.03
CA VAL A 85 -8.78 -3.11 -11.26
C VAL A 85 -8.08 -2.65 -12.54
N PRO A 86 -6.82 -2.18 -12.49
CA PRO A 86 -6.04 -1.96 -13.70
C PRO A 86 -5.32 -3.26 -14.09
N LEU A 87 -6.07 -4.35 -14.38
CA LEU A 87 -5.47 -5.60 -14.86
C LEU A 87 -5.81 -5.98 -16.31
N HIS A 88 -6.74 -5.30 -16.98
CA HIS A 88 -6.98 -5.61 -18.40
C HIS A 88 -5.81 -5.20 -19.32
N TYR A 89 -4.83 -4.42 -18.85
CA TYR A 89 -3.75 -3.91 -19.70
C TYR A 89 -2.46 -4.73 -19.73
N TYR A 90 -2.24 -5.68 -18.81
CA TYR A 90 -0.91 -6.30 -18.66
C TYR A 90 -0.82 -7.79 -19.01
N TYR A 91 -1.93 -8.50 -19.16
CA TYR A 91 -1.92 -9.91 -19.54
C TYR A 91 -3.07 -10.29 -20.49
N ASN A 92 -3.13 -9.64 -21.66
CA ASN A 92 -3.64 -10.33 -22.84
C ASN A 92 -2.49 -11.15 -23.46
N TYR A 93 -2.05 -12.20 -22.76
CA TYR A 93 -1.20 -13.26 -23.34
C TYR A 93 -2.02 -14.46 -23.83
N GLU A 94 -3.33 -14.30 -23.93
CA GLU A 94 -4.26 -15.38 -24.30
C GLU A 94 -4.82 -15.22 -25.73
N GLN A 95 -4.14 -14.45 -26.57
CA GLN A 95 -4.45 -14.33 -28.00
C GLN A 95 -3.27 -14.81 -28.87
N GLY A 96 -2.63 -15.91 -28.46
CA GLY A 96 -1.42 -16.42 -29.13
C GLY A 96 -1.43 -17.91 -29.48
N MET A 97 -2.27 -18.75 -28.89
CA MET A 97 -2.32 -20.18 -29.21
C MET A 97 -3.72 -20.73 -28.95
N GLY A 98 -4.57 -20.82 -29.99
CA GLY A 98 -5.77 -21.64 -29.89
C GLY A 98 -7.04 -21.22 -30.63
N ALA A 99 -7.02 -20.34 -31.63
CA ALA A 99 -8.15 -20.26 -32.57
C ALA A 99 -7.69 -19.64 -33.89
N GLY A 100 -7.68 -20.44 -34.94
CA GLY A 100 -7.49 -19.96 -36.30
C GLY A 100 -8.58 -18.95 -36.65
N GLY A 101 -8.14 -17.87 -37.30
CA GLY A 101 -8.90 -16.89 -38.08
C GLY A 101 -10.40 -16.76 -37.78
N LEU A 102 -10.76 -15.85 -36.88
CA LEU A 102 -12.04 -15.14 -36.97
C LEU A 102 -11.80 -13.65 -36.68
N ASP A 103 -12.11 -12.85 -37.70
CA ASP A 103 -11.96 -11.40 -37.81
C ASP A 103 -12.81 -10.66 -36.75
N PRO A 104 -12.25 -9.75 -35.94
CA PRO A 104 -12.96 -9.08 -34.83
C PRO A 104 -13.84 -7.91 -35.30
N MET A 105 -14.46 -8.02 -36.48
CA MET A 105 -15.40 -7.02 -36.99
C MET A 105 -16.87 -7.46 -36.93
N TYR A 106 -17.15 -8.69 -36.47
CA TYR A 106 -18.50 -9.27 -36.54
C TYR A 106 -19.19 -9.58 -35.21
N MET A 107 -18.59 -9.28 -34.06
CA MET A 107 -19.29 -9.41 -32.78
C MET A 107 -19.87 -8.06 -32.34
N SER A 108 -20.99 -7.69 -32.97
CA SER A 108 -21.95 -6.79 -32.35
C SER A 108 -22.58 -7.50 -31.15
N VAL A 109 -22.07 -7.22 -29.95
CA VAL A 109 -22.69 -7.68 -28.69
C VAL A 109 -23.06 -6.46 -27.87
N ASN A 110 -24.36 -6.40 -27.55
CA ASN A 110 -25.02 -5.43 -26.68
C ASN A 110 -24.20 -5.11 -25.41
N PRO A 111 -24.20 -3.85 -24.93
CA PRO A 111 -23.62 -3.48 -23.65
C PRO A 111 -24.63 -3.79 -22.53
N VAL A 112 -24.96 -5.07 -22.32
CA VAL A 112 -25.60 -5.54 -21.09
C VAL A 112 -24.97 -6.88 -20.74
N ALA A 113 -23.76 -6.81 -20.23
CA ALA A 113 -23.17 -7.87 -19.44
C ALA A 113 -22.64 -7.21 -18.17
N THR A 114 -23.51 -7.11 -17.16
CA THR A 114 -23.07 -7.18 -15.76
C THR A 114 -22.41 -8.54 -15.58
N GLY A 115 -21.16 -8.63 -16.02
CA GLY A 115 -20.29 -9.76 -15.81
C GLY A 115 -20.00 -9.87 -14.33
N VAL A 116 -20.83 -10.64 -13.65
CA VAL A 116 -20.46 -11.29 -12.40
C VAL A 116 -19.35 -12.28 -12.76
N ASN A 117 -18.12 -11.76 -12.86
CA ASN A 117 -16.89 -12.55 -12.93
C ASN A 117 -16.72 -13.20 -11.57
N THR A 118 -17.32 -14.38 -11.41
CA THR A 118 -17.38 -15.16 -10.17
C THR A 118 -16.03 -15.80 -9.79
N ALA A 119 -14.94 -15.43 -10.48
CA ALA A 119 -13.58 -15.88 -10.23
C ALA A 119 -12.56 -14.72 -10.12
N ASP A 120 -12.95 -13.48 -10.43
CA ASP A 120 -12.07 -12.31 -10.27
C ASP A 120 -12.31 -11.71 -8.89
N GLY A 121 -11.29 -11.69 -8.04
CA GLY A 121 -11.38 -11.10 -6.71
C GLY A 121 -11.87 -9.65 -6.70
N LEU A 122 -12.32 -9.18 -5.54
CA LEU A 122 -12.75 -7.80 -5.33
C LEU A 122 -11.53 -6.92 -5.01
N TRP A 123 -11.51 -5.70 -5.55
CA TRP A 123 -10.41 -4.77 -5.32
C TRP A 123 -10.90 -3.50 -4.63
N TYR A 124 -10.20 -3.13 -3.56
CA TYR A 124 -10.52 -1.96 -2.75
C TYR A 124 -9.28 -1.13 -2.48
N GLN A 125 -9.46 0.17 -2.29
CA GLN A 125 -8.36 1.03 -1.87
C GLN A 125 -8.41 1.27 -0.35
N LEU A 126 -7.44 0.72 0.37
CA LEU A 126 -7.34 0.84 1.82
C LEU A 126 -6.72 2.18 2.23
N LYS A 127 -5.68 2.62 1.52
CA LYS A 127 -5.01 3.93 1.67
C LYS A 127 -4.58 4.46 0.30
N LYS A 128 -4.08 5.71 0.27
CA LYS A 128 -3.63 6.37 -0.97
C LYS A 128 -2.69 5.51 -1.84
N ASN A 129 -1.77 4.77 -1.21
CA ASN A 129 -0.80 3.91 -1.90
C ASN A 129 -0.96 2.42 -1.51
N THR A 130 -2.13 2.01 -1.03
CA THR A 130 -2.36 0.64 -0.55
C THR A 130 -3.67 0.12 -1.10
N GLN A 131 -3.59 -0.97 -1.84
CA GLN A 131 -4.73 -1.69 -2.39
C GLN A 131 -4.94 -2.99 -1.62
N LEU A 132 -6.21 -3.39 -1.53
CA LEU A 132 -6.69 -4.59 -0.89
C LEU A 132 -7.35 -5.44 -1.96
N HIS A 133 -6.80 -6.62 -2.19
CA HIS A 133 -7.35 -7.63 -3.08
C HIS A 133 -8.01 -8.71 -2.24
N ILE A 134 -9.27 -8.99 -2.51
CA ILE A 134 -10.07 -9.97 -1.79
C ILE A 134 -10.40 -11.11 -2.74
N ILE A 135 -9.96 -12.31 -2.37
CA ILE A 135 -10.19 -13.53 -3.14
C ILE A 135 -10.95 -14.54 -2.28
N SER A 136 -11.80 -15.35 -2.90
CA SER A 136 -12.36 -16.52 -2.23
C SER A 136 -11.28 -17.59 -2.07
N GLY A 137 -11.33 -18.33 -0.96
CA GLY A 137 -10.37 -19.42 -0.72
C GLY A 137 -10.06 -19.72 0.74
N ALA A 138 -10.62 -18.95 1.68
CA ALA A 138 -10.53 -19.31 3.10
C ALA A 138 -11.57 -20.38 3.44
N ASN A 139 -11.17 -21.38 4.23
CA ASN A 139 -12.11 -22.33 4.80
C ASN A 139 -13.03 -21.62 5.82
N ASP A 140 -14.26 -22.09 5.94
CA ASP A 140 -15.21 -21.58 6.94
C ASP A 140 -14.63 -21.68 8.35
N GLY A 141 -14.85 -20.63 9.15
CA GLY A 141 -14.38 -20.56 10.53
C GLY A 141 -15.15 -21.49 11.45
N ASN A 142 -14.56 -21.80 12.60
CA ASN A 142 -15.18 -22.68 13.59
C ASN A 142 -16.51 -22.09 14.11
N GLY A 143 -17.62 -22.80 13.90
CA GLY A 143 -18.96 -22.41 14.35
C GLY A 143 -19.72 -21.46 13.42
N ASN A 144 -19.70 -21.71 12.11
CA ASN A 144 -20.40 -20.93 11.08
C ASN A 144 -20.01 -19.44 11.08
N ARG A 145 -18.70 -19.19 11.29
CA ARG A 145 -18.12 -17.85 11.27
C ARG A 145 -17.47 -17.63 9.93
N GLN A 146 -17.72 -16.45 9.36
CA GLN A 146 -17.03 -16.03 8.16
C GLN A 146 -15.57 -15.77 8.52
N ARG A 147 -14.65 -16.38 7.79
CA ARG A 147 -13.22 -16.28 8.05
C ARG A 147 -12.53 -15.52 6.93
N HIS A 148 -11.79 -14.50 7.33
CA HIS A 148 -11.01 -13.62 6.48
C HIS A 148 -9.55 -13.75 6.94
N VAL A 149 -8.68 -14.16 6.03
CA VAL A 149 -7.31 -14.51 6.31
C VAL A 149 -6.39 -13.58 5.54
N CYS A 150 -5.54 -12.83 6.23
CA CYS A 150 -4.48 -12.03 5.60
C CYS A 150 -3.12 -12.66 5.87
N PHE A 151 -2.23 -12.60 4.89
CA PHE A 151 -0.84 -13.07 5.04
C PHE A 151 0.00 -12.06 5.82
N ASP A 152 -0.23 -10.77 5.57
CA ASP A 152 0.52 -9.69 6.21
C ASP A 152 -0.17 -9.21 7.48
N ARG A 153 0.61 -9.00 8.54
CA ARG A 153 0.12 -8.40 9.79
C ARG A 153 -0.31 -6.94 9.58
N ASP A 154 0.45 -6.16 8.82
CA ASP A 154 0.17 -4.75 8.53
C ASP A 154 -1.22 -4.56 7.93
N CYS A 155 -1.63 -5.46 7.05
CA CYS A 155 -2.98 -5.52 6.46
C CYS A 155 -4.08 -5.61 7.52
N LEU A 156 -3.93 -6.50 8.50
CA LEU A 156 -4.90 -6.70 9.57
C LEU A 156 -4.92 -5.55 10.58
N GLU A 157 -3.77 -4.96 10.86
CA GLU A 157 -3.69 -3.77 11.72
C GLU A 157 -4.39 -2.57 11.09
N GLU A 158 -4.18 -2.33 9.79
CA GLU A 158 -4.87 -1.27 9.05
C GLU A 158 -6.38 -1.50 9.01
N LEU A 159 -6.81 -2.75 8.81
CA LEU A 159 -8.22 -3.11 8.84
C LEU A 159 -8.82 -2.89 10.24
N LEU A 160 -8.11 -3.29 11.30
CA LEU A 160 -8.53 -3.09 12.69
C LEU A 160 -8.69 -1.60 13.03
N LEU A 161 -7.75 -0.75 12.61
CA LEU A 161 -7.85 0.71 12.78
C LEU A 161 -9.11 1.27 12.09
N ARG A 162 -9.46 0.73 10.93
CA ARG A 162 -10.66 1.16 10.19
C ARG A 162 -11.96 0.65 10.81
N VAL A 163 -11.95 -0.56 11.35
CA VAL A 163 -13.05 -1.09 12.18
C VAL A 163 -13.26 -0.22 13.42
N GLN A 164 -12.18 0.22 14.07
CA GLN A 164 -12.21 1.11 15.22
C GLN A 164 -12.73 2.51 14.86
N SER A 165 -12.28 3.09 13.73
CA SER A 165 -12.73 4.42 13.30
C SER A 165 -14.23 4.44 12.95
N ARG A 166 -14.75 3.34 12.40
CA ARG A 166 -16.19 3.13 12.14
C ARG A 166 -17.00 2.73 13.38
N ARG A 167 -16.36 2.63 14.56
CA ARG A 167 -16.98 2.26 15.85
C ARG A 167 -17.71 0.91 15.84
N LEU A 168 -17.22 -0.03 15.04
CA LEU A 168 -17.79 -1.37 14.96
C LEU A 168 -17.46 -2.18 16.22
N LYS A 169 -18.32 -3.15 16.56
CA LYS A 169 -18.07 -4.04 17.69
C LYS A 169 -16.99 -5.04 17.31
N TYR A 170 -15.84 -4.96 17.97
CA TYR A 170 -14.72 -5.88 17.76
C TYR A 170 -14.27 -6.53 19.08
N LYS A 171 -13.62 -7.69 18.97
CA LYS A 171 -12.99 -8.40 20.09
C LYS A 171 -11.68 -9.03 19.63
N ILE A 172 -10.56 -8.59 20.20
CA ILE A 172 -9.25 -9.19 19.95
C ILE A 172 -9.17 -10.51 20.74
N ARG A 173 -8.80 -11.60 20.06
CA ARG A 173 -8.62 -12.93 20.67
C ARG A 173 -7.16 -13.22 20.98
N ARG A 174 -6.27 -12.82 20.07
CA ARG A 174 -4.83 -13.08 20.16
C ARG A 174 -4.09 -11.94 19.45
N ASP A 175 -2.96 -11.54 20.03
CA ASP A 175 -2.12 -10.46 19.48
C ASP A 175 -1.08 -10.98 18.47
N ARG A 176 -0.55 -12.20 18.67
CA ARG A 176 0.40 -12.84 17.76
C ARG A 176 0.15 -14.35 17.62
N PRO A 177 -0.13 -14.89 16.43
CA PRO A 177 -0.59 -14.18 15.23
C PRO A 177 -1.86 -13.35 15.54
N LEU A 178 -2.00 -12.19 14.90
CA LEU A 178 -3.11 -11.27 15.15
C LEU A 178 -4.43 -11.93 14.75
N ASN A 179 -5.34 -12.04 15.70
CA ASN A 179 -6.68 -12.57 15.49
C ASN A 179 -7.70 -11.72 16.25
N PHE A 180 -8.67 -11.20 15.52
CA PHE A 180 -9.79 -10.48 16.08
C PHE A 180 -11.10 -10.83 15.40
N LEU A 181 -12.18 -10.71 16.16
CA LEU A 181 -13.55 -10.91 15.68
C LEU A 181 -14.20 -9.55 15.49
N VAL A 182 -14.94 -9.40 14.40
CA VAL A 182 -15.79 -8.23 14.14
C VAL A 182 -17.22 -8.71 13.98
N LYS A 183 -18.16 -7.94 14.52
CA LYS A 183 -19.59 -8.16 14.26
C LYS A 183 -20.10 -7.21 13.20
N ASP A 184 -20.80 -7.79 12.25
CA ASP A 184 -21.55 -7.06 11.23
C ASP A 184 -22.90 -6.56 11.77
N ILE A 185 -23.60 -5.70 11.01
CA ILE A 185 -24.95 -5.19 11.30
C ILE A 185 -25.93 -6.35 11.45
N GLU A 186 -25.81 -7.39 10.62
CA GLU A 186 -26.62 -8.61 10.66
C GLU A 186 -26.26 -9.56 11.82
N GLN A 187 -25.46 -9.12 12.81
CA GLN A 187 -24.93 -9.94 13.91
C GLN A 187 -24.06 -11.13 13.48
N ARG A 188 -23.70 -11.22 12.20
CA ARG A 188 -22.72 -12.18 11.69
C ARG A 188 -21.36 -11.91 12.33
N THR A 189 -20.65 -12.97 12.71
CA THR A 189 -19.31 -12.86 13.28
C THR A 189 -18.29 -13.16 12.20
N ILE A 190 -17.44 -12.18 11.91
CA ILE A 190 -16.36 -12.28 10.95
C ILE A 190 -15.05 -12.40 11.74
N GLU A 191 -14.34 -13.50 11.53
CA GLU A 191 -13.03 -13.76 12.10
C GLU A 191 -11.94 -13.29 11.14
N MET A 192 -11.16 -12.31 11.59
CA MET A 192 -9.99 -11.79 10.91
C MET A 192 -8.76 -12.44 11.52
N ALA A 193 -7.98 -13.18 10.73
CA ALA A 193 -6.84 -13.95 11.22
C ALA A 193 -5.61 -13.79 10.33
N GLU A 194 -4.46 -13.59 10.97
CA GLU A 194 -3.15 -13.67 10.33
C GLU A 194 -2.78 -15.14 10.08
N VAL A 195 -2.19 -15.43 8.92
CA VAL A 195 -1.57 -16.74 8.66
C VAL A 195 -0.30 -16.85 9.48
N ALA A 196 -0.29 -17.74 10.47
CA ALA A 196 0.94 -18.13 11.14
C ALA A 196 1.71 -19.12 10.26
N ASN A 197 2.98 -18.81 10.00
CA ASN A 197 3.96 -19.72 9.39
C ASN A 197 4.67 -20.53 10.48
#